data_AF-M3A9Y5-F1
#
_entry.id   AF-M3A9Y5-F1
#
_cell.length_a   1.000
_cell.length_b   1.000
_cell.length_c   1.000
_cell.angle_alpha   90.00
_cell.angle_beta   90.00
_cell.angle_gamma   90.00
#
_symmetry.space_group_name_H-M   'P 1'
#
loop_
_entity.id
_entity.type
_entity.pdbx_description
1 polymer ?
#
loop_
_entity_poly.entity_id
_entity_poly.type
_entity_poly.pdbx_seq_one_letter_code
_entity_poly.pdbx_strand_id
1 'polypeptide(L)'
;MDAVRNTLRTQVSDILRINIGQLSAVPQHEVYDHVLNTPGLLHECFQVFRSQPDLFRKVVLRKDKRPATEGGEELWCGRTLDHVVALVVRASAKRYFRDAMPAPEAPPPVAVQAPSLLHKTAIKLGIKKPIHRAPYVAAKGPGDKLYEVFRDNLRYEWQAQLIPSYSALHPSTVRVLGPRILKLRESAQIDILAAEGLGPDGRLPLLLEDARRLRAVDGSIDSNALMEAFTKQGLEAVFPELDEVALRKAVSQIAVMETKTVDMIFPALEFALKPVTVFLFAAYTKLEMKGFRQAFGPHCALWAVQKLGKHLETQRPWPRSMPGMKAASLAAMAHAIDLDSGMPASATVRPPPKSVTGVPSNAAVPSMASAPPPLPPSLKPSGTAANNSGLERASRRAKPLSSAGAR
;
A
#
# COMPACT_ATOMS: atom_id res chain seq x y z
N MET A 1 -17.01 13.09 26.87
CA MET A 1 -16.21 13.37 25.63
C MET A 1 -15.64 14.79 25.64
N ASP A 2 -16.15 15.61 26.55
CA ASP A 2 -16.21 17.07 26.45
C ASP A 2 -14.89 17.69 26.87
N ALA A 3 -14.18 17.07 27.82
CA ALA A 3 -12.79 17.40 28.15
C ALA A 3 -11.88 17.40 26.90
N VAL A 4 -11.87 16.29 26.13
CA VAL A 4 -11.05 16.19 24.90
C VAL A 4 -11.47 17.25 23.87
N ARG A 5 -12.78 17.46 23.67
CA ARG A 5 -13.28 18.48 22.74
C ARG A 5 -12.90 19.90 23.17
N ASN A 6 -12.96 20.20 24.47
CA ASN A 6 -12.62 21.51 25.02
C ASN A 6 -11.10 21.78 24.93
N THR A 7 -10.26 20.80 25.22
CA THR A 7 -8.80 20.89 25.02
C THR A 7 -8.45 21.10 23.55
N LEU A 8 -9.11 20.39 22.63
CA LEU A 8 -8.93 20.59 21.19
C LEU A 8 -9.35 21.99 20.74
N ARG A 9 -10.50 22.50 21.24
CA ARG A 9 -11.05 23.83 20.93
C ARG A 9 -10.27 25.01 21.51
N THR A 10 -9.45 24.78 22.53
CA THR A 10 -8.68 25.83 23.21
C THR A 10 -7.19 25.61 22.96
N GLN A 11 -6.51 24.95 23.89
CA GLN A 11 -5.06 24.79 23.94
C GLN A 11 -4.46 24.28 22.61
N VAL A 12 -5.05 23.27 21.98
CA VAL A 12 -4.54 22.74 20.71
C VAL A 12 -4.78 23.70 19.54
N SER A 13 -5.97 24.31 19.48
CA SER A 13 -6.31 25.31 18.44
C SER A 13 -5.41 26.55 18.55
N ASP A 14 -5.08 26.98 19.77
CA ASP A 14 -4.20 28.12 20.02
C ASP A 14 -2.76 27.85 19.55
N ILE A 15 -2.23 26.65 19.86
CA ILE A 15 -0.90 26.22 19.39
C ILE A 15 -0.88 26.15 17.85
N LEU A 16 -1.88 25.52 17.24
CA LEU A 16 -1.96 25.37 15.78
C LEU A 16 -2.11 26.73 15.07
N ARG A 17 -2.90 27.65 15.62
CA ARG A 17 -3.11 29.01 15.08
C ARG A 17 -1.83 29.83 14.99
N ILE A 18 -0.91 29.66 15.94
CA ILE A 18 0.39 30.34 15.96
C ILE A 18 1.36 29.74 14.92
N ASN A 19 1.27 28.43 14.67
CA ASN A 19 2.25 27.69 13.87
C ASN A 19 1.82 27.45 12.40
N ILE A 20 0.54 27.65 12.06
CA ILE A 20 0.01 27.46 10.71
C ILE A 20 -0.49 28.80 10.18
N GLY A 21 0.19 29.34 9.16
CA GLY A 21 -0.12 30.67 8.60
C GLY A 21 -1.59 30.83 8.18
N GLN A 22 -2.18 29.80 7.58
CA GLN A 22 -3.59 29.79 7.16
C GLN A 22 -4.57 29.99 8.34
N LEU A 23 -4.23 29.54 9.55
CA LEU A 23 -5.08 29.66 10.73
C LEU A 23 -4.95 31.01 11.45
N SER A 24 -3.84 31.72 11.26
CA SER A 24 -3.58 33.00 11.96
C SER A 24 -4.71 34.03 11.75
N ALA A 25 -5.25 34.10 10.53
CA ALA A 25 -6.33 34.98 10.12
C ALA A 25 -7.73 34.54 10.63
N VAL A 26 -7.90 33.28 11.04
CA VAL A 26 -9.19 32.75 11.51
C VAL A 26 -9.43 33.17 12.97
N PRO A 27 -10.64 33.63 13.35
CA PRO A 27 -10.99 33.92 14.74
C PRO A 27 -10.80 32.68 15.63
N GLN A 28 -10.19 32.86 16.81
CA GLN A 28 -9.80 31.77 17.72
C GLN A 28 -10.94 30.78 18.02
N HIS A 29 -12.17 31.28 18.19
CA HIS A 29 -13.35 30.47 18.50
C HIS A 29 -13.87 29.66 17.31
N GLU A 30 -13.50 30.02 16.08
CA GLU A 30 -13.88 29.34 14.85
C GLU A 30 -12.83 28.33 14.37
N VAL A 31 -11.54 28.52 14.74
CA VAL A 31 -10.40 27.67 14.31
C VAL A 31 -10.73 26.18 14.33
N TYR A 32 -11.23 25.66 15.45
CA TYR A 32 -11.55 24.23 15.58
C TYR A 32 -12.60 23.76 14.57
N ASP A 33 -13.65 24.56 14.36
CA ASP A 33 -14.73 24.20 13.45
C ASP A 33 -14.31 24.39 11.98
N HIS A 34 -13.50 25.40 11.69
CA HIS A 34 -12.87 25.61 10.38
C HIS A 34 -11.92 24.47 10.00
N VAL A 35 -11.00 24.06 10.89
CA VAL A 35 -10.09 22.91 10.67
C VAL A 35 -10.87 21.62 10.41
N LEU A 36 -11.95 21.36 11.16
CA LEU A 36 -12.76 20.17 10.92
C LEU A 36 -13.54 20.21 9.60
N ASN A 37 -13.88 21.39 9.09
CA ASN A 37 -14.59 21.56 7.82
C ASN A 37 -13.64 21.46 6.61
N THR A 38 -12.32 21.68 6.80
CA THR A 38 -11.31 21.73 5.73
C THR A 38 -10.30 20.57 5.87
N PRO A 39 -10.51 19.41 5.21
CA PRO A 39 -9.69 18.21 5.44
C PRO A 39 -8.21 18.35 5.11
N GLY A 40 -7.85 19.20 4.13
CA GLY A 40 -6.45 19.51 3.80
C GLY A 40 -5.74 20.24 4.95
N LEU A 41 -6.38 21.25 5.53
CA LEU A 41 -5.87 22.00 6.67
C LEU A 41 -5.77 21.12 7.93
N LEU A 42 -6.71 20.18 8.11
CA LEU A 42 -6.60 19.16 9.15
C LEU A 42 -5.37 18.24 8.93
N HIS A 43 -5.04 17.90 7.69
CA HIS A 43 -3.82 17.14 7.39
C HIS A 43 -2.56 17.94 7.75
N GLU A 44 -2.48 19.24 7.40
CA GLU A 44 -1.39 20.13 7.84
C GLU A 44 -1.28 20.19 9.37
N CYS A 45 -2.41 20.26 10.09
CA CYS A 45 -2.41 20.23 11.57
C CYS A 45 -1.78 18.94 12.12
N PHE A 46 -2.06 17.78 11.50
CA PHE A 46 -1.40 16.53 11.88
C PHE A 46 0.10 16.50 11.50
N GLN A 47 0.50 17.09 10.38
CA GLN A 47 1.93 17.22 10.02
C GLN A 47 2.69 18.07 11.04
N VAL A 48 2.13 19.20 11.50
CA VAL A 48 2.72 20.03 12.57
C VAL A 48 2.79 19.25 13.88
N PHE A 49 1.72 18.53 14.25
CA PHE A 49 1.71 17.68 15.45
C PHE A 49 2.82 16.60 15.44
N ARG A 50 3.07 15.97 14.28
CA ARG A 50 4.11 14.93 14.12
C ARG A 50 5.52 15.48 14.02
N SER A 51 5.72 16.60 13.35
CA SER A 51 7.04 17.22 13.17
C SER A 51 7.51 18.01 14.40
N GLN A 52 6.59 18.54 15.19
CA GLN A 52 6.87 19.38 16.36
C GLN A 52 6.07 18.93 17.60
N PRO A 53 6.24 17.67 18.08
CA PRO A 53 5.54 17.16 19.25
C PRO A 53 5.82 17.99 20.52
N ASP A 54 6.95 18.69 20.53
CA ASP A 54 7.43 19.54 21.62
C ASP A 54 6.47 20.67 21.99
N LEU A 55 5.77 21.23 21.00
CA LEU A 55 4.73 22.24 21.20
C LEU A 55 3.55 21.70 22.03
N PHE A 56 3.24 20.41 21.88
CA PHE A 56 2.06 19.77 22.46
C PHE A 56 2.35 19.07 23.80
N ARG A 57 3.61 19.04 24.26
CA ARG A 57 4.04 18.36 25.50
C ARG A 57 3.26 18.72 26.76
N LYS A 58 2.70 19.93 26.83
CA LYS A 58 1.88 20.41 27.98
C LYS A 58 0.41 19.99 27.91
N VAL A 59 -0.05 19.51 26.75
CA VAL A 59 -1.46 19.30 26.43
C VAL A 59 -1.76 17.81 26.23
N VAL A 60 -0.91 17.12 25.46
CA VAL A 60 -1.06 15.71 25.14
C VAL A 60 -0.24 14.88 26.14
N LEU A 61 -0.81 14.71 27.33
CA LEU A 61 -0.18 14.02 28.46
C LEU A 61 -0.68 12.57 28.57
N ARG A 62 0.26 11.66 28.79
CA ARG A 62 0.06 10.29 29.25
C ARG A 62 -0.46 10.23 30.69
N LYS A 63 -0.96 9.07 31.11
CA LYS A 63 -1.41 8.80 32.49
C LYS A 63 -0.35 9.06 33.58
N ASP A 64 0.93 8.94 33.26
CA ASP A 64 2.08 9.23 34.13
C ASP A 64 2.55 10.70 34.07
N LYS A 65 1.78 11.59 33.44
CA LYS A 65 2.07 13.01 33.21
C LYS A 65 3.31 13.27 32.33
N ARG A 66 3.80 12.27 31.59
CA ARG A 66 4.79 12.48 30.53
C ARG A 66 4.09 12.87 29.22
N PRO A 67 4.75 13.58 28.28
CA PRO A 67 4.17 13.81 26.97
C PRO A 67 3.97 12.49 26.23
N ALA A 68 2.87 12.37 25.47
CA ALA A 68 2.67 11.23 24.57
C ALA A 68 3.31 11.52 23.21
N THR A 69 4.04 10.54 22.69
CA THR A 69 4.72 10.58 21.38
C THR A 69 4.24 9.47 20.44
N GLU A 70 3.64 8.39 20.98
CA GLU A 70 3.23 7.22 20.22
C GLU A 70 1.71 6.99 20.23
N GLY A 71 1.18 6.45 19.13
CA GLY A 71 -0.27 6.29 18.92
C GLY A 71 -0.96 5.38 19.95
N GLY A 72 -0.26 4.34 20.42
CA GLY A 72 -0.78 3.37 21.38
C GLY A 72 -0.82 3.85 22.84
N GLU A 73 -0.26 5.02 23.16
CA GLU A 73 -0.12 5.47 24.55
C GLU A 73 -1.43 5.97 25.14
N GLU A 74 -1.78 5.49 26.35
CA GLU A 74 -2.92 5.98 27.11
C GLU A 74 -2.67 7.41 27.61
N LEU A 75 -3.46 8.34 27.07
CA LEU A 75 -3.57 9.71 27.56
C LEU A 75 -4.22 9.74 28.94
N TRP A 76 -4.00 10.82 29.68
CA TRP A 76 -4.57 11.05 31.01
C TRP A 76 -6.10 10.94 31.06
N CYS A 77 -6.80 11.15 29.95
CA CYS A 77 -8.25 10.97 29.80
C CYS A 77 -8.71 9.51 29.62
N GLY A 78 -7.82 8.52 29.73
CA GLY A 78 -8.14 7.09 29.63
C GLY A 78 -8.43 6.62 28.19
N ARG A 79 -7.86 7.28 27.18
CA ARG A 79 -7.96 6.90 25.76
C ARG A 79 -6.59 6.94 25.12
N THR A 80 -6.36 6.09 24.11
CA THR A 80 -5.10 6.14 23.34
C THR A 80 -5.07 7.36 22.43
N LEU A 81 -3.86 7.82 22.08
CA LEU A 81 -3.66 8.91 21.13
C LEU A 81 -4.30 8.58 19.76
N ASP A 82 -4.12 7.36 19.25
CA ASP A 82 -4.76 6.89 18.01
C ASP A 82 -6.29 6.95 18.06
N HIS A 83 -6.89 6.70 19.23
CA HIS A 83 -8.34 6.84 19.38
C HIS A 83 -8.78 8.31 19.26
N VAL A 84 -8.01 9.25 19.80
CA VAL A 84 -8.30 10.69 19.64
C VAL A 84 -8.10 11.15 18.20
N VAL A 85 -7.03 10.71 17.54
CA VAL A 85 -6.80 10.95 16.09
C VAL A 85 -7.97 10.43 15.26
N ALA A 86 -8.39 9.18 15.48
CA ALA A 86 -9.54 8.58 14.81
C ALA A 86 -10.83 9.39 15.03
N LEU A 87 -11.08 9.90 16.24
CA LEU A 87 -12.24 10.75 16.52
C LEU A 87 -12.22 12.07 15.73
N VAL A 88 -11.06 12.72 15.62
CA VAL A 88 -10.90 13.97 14.87
C VAL A 88 -11.11 13.73 13.37
N VAL A 89 -10.46 12.71 12.80
CA VAL A 89 -10.62 12.32 11.38
C VAL A 89 -12.08 11.96 11.07
N ARG A 90 -12.75 11.18 11.94
CA ARG A 90 -14.17 10.86 11.82
C ARG A 90 -15.07 12.09 11.91
N ALA A 91 -14.77 13.03 12.79
CA ALA A 91 -15.54 14.26 12.93
C ALA A 91 -15.46 15.12 11.66
N SER A 92 -14.26 15.27 11.08
CA SER A 92 -14.06 15.99 9.83
C SER A 92 -14.74 15.30 8.65
N ALA A 93 -14.51 13.99 8.46
CA ALA A 93 -15.13 13.21 7.39
C ALA A 93 -16.67 13.26 7.47
N LYS A 94 -17.25 13.18 8.67
CA LYS A 94 -18.71 13.30 8.85
C LYS A 94 -19.25 14.65 8.39
N ARG A 95 -18.53 15.75 8.66
CA ARG A 95 -18.94 17.08 8.22
C ARG A 95 -18.82 17.20 6.71
N TYR A 96 -17.64 16.87 6.18
CA TYR A 96 -17.36 16.95 4.76
C TYR A 96 -18.35 16.11 3.92
N PHE A 97 -18.64 14.86 4.30
CA PHE A 97 -19.61 14.04 3.56
C PHE A 97 -21.04 14.59 3.61
N ARG A 98 -21.45 15.28 4.69
CA ARG A 98 -22.77 15.92 4.78
C ARG A 98 -22.87 17.17 3.90
N ASP A 99 -21.77 17.88 3.74
CA ASP A 99 -21.66 19.09 2.93
C ASP A 99 -21.56 18.74 1.43
N ALA A 100 -20.68 17.81 1.07
CA ALA A 100 -20.50 17.32 -0.30
C ALA A 100 -21.69 16.49 -0.83
N MET A 101 -22.46 15.86 0.05
CA MET A 101 -23.67 15.09 -0.30
C MET A 101 -24.83 15.48 0.64
N PRO A 102 -25.44 16.65 0.40
CA PRO A 102 -26.54 17.14 1.22
C PRO A 102 -27.72 16.14 1.20
N ALA A 103 -28.45 16.09 2.31
CA ALA A 103 -29.74 15.39 2.32
C ALA A 103 -30.68 16.08 1.32
N PRO A 104 -31.53 15.33 0.58
CA PRO A 104 -32.67 15.92 -0.11
C PRO A 104 -33.45 16.77 0.90
N GLU A 105 -33.86 17.97 0.49
CA GLU A 105 -34.57 18.89 1.36
C GLU A 105 -35.78 18.17 1.96
N ALA A 106 -35.78 18.01 3.29
CA ALA A 106 -36.83 17.28 3.95
C ALA A 106 -38.15 18.04 3.72
N PRO A 107 -39.25 17.37 3.33
CA PRO A 107 -40.53 18.05 3.17
C PRO A 107 -40.83 18.79 4.48
N PRO A 108 -41.30 20.06 4.41
CA PRO A 108 -41.48 20.89 5.59
C PRO A 108 -42.30 20.11 6.62
N PRO A 109 -41.89 20.10 7.90
CA PRO A 109 -42.51 19.24 8.90
C PRO A 109 -44.00 19.55 8.93
N VAL A 110 -44.82 18.57 8.50
CA VAL A 110 -46.28 18.72 8.38
C VAL A 110 -46.76 19.34 9.68
N ALA A 111 -47.26 20.57 9.60
CA ALA A 111 -47.57 21.36 10.78
C ALA A 111 -48.72 20.67 11.53
N VAL A 112 -48.37 19.81 12.49
CA VAL A 112 -49.33 19.05 13.27
C VAL A 112 -50.11 20.07 14.09
N GLN A 113 -51.31 20.39 13.61
CA GLN A 113 -52.19 21.39 14.18
C GLN A 113 -52.23 21.21 15.69
N ALA A 114 -52.05 22.32 16.43
CA ALA A 114 -51.97 22.26 17.88
C ALA A 114 -53.20 21.53 18.44
N PRO A 115 -53.03 20.52 19.33
CA PRO A 115 -54.14 19.72 19.80
C PRO A 115 -55.19 20.64 20.43
N SER A 116 -56.43 20.55 19.92
CA SER A 116 -57.53 21.40 20.35
C SER A 116 -57.74 21.31 21.86
N LEU A 117 -58.33 22.34 22.47
CA LEU A 117 -58.49 22.41 23.92
C LEU A 117 -59.26 21.19 24.48
N LEU A 118 -60.24 20.67 23.72
CA LEU A 118 -60.95 19.41 24.00
C LEU A 118 -60.04 18.17 24.01
N HIS A 119 -59.01 18.13 23.16
CA HIS A 119 -58.04 17.04 23.16
C HIS A 119 -57.15 17.09 24.41
N LYS A 120 -56.82 18.30 24.89
CA LYS A 120 -56.06 18.49 26.14
C LYS A 120 -56.88 18.10 27.37
N THR A 121 -58.18 18.43 27.43
CA THR A 121 -59.05 17.99 28.54
C THR A 121 -59.28 16.48 28.53
N ALA A 122 -59.49 15.87 27.36
CA ALA A 122 -59.63 14.42 27.24
C ALA A 122 -58.38 13.63 27.68
N ILE A 123 -57.17 14.17 27.45
CA ILE A 123 -55.93 13.59 28.01
C ILE A 123 -55.87 13.79 29.52
N LYS A 124 -56.22 14.97 30.03
CA LYS A 124 -56.18 15.28 31.48
C LYS A 124 -57.21 14.48 32.30
N LEU A 125 -58.30 14.04 31.68
CA LEU A 125 -59.32 13.15 32.24
C LEU A 125 -59.00 11.65 32.06
N GLY A 126 -57.83 11.29 31.50
CA GLY A 126 -57.42 9.89 31.30
C GLY A 126 -58.14 9.14 30.17
N ILE A 127 -59.07 9.78 29.46
CA ILE A 127 -59.88 9.18 28.38
C ILE A 127 -59.01 8.86 27.15
N LYS A 128 -57.94 9.63 26.92
CA LYS A 128 -56.91 9.32 25.91
C LYS A 128 -55.51 9.32 26.53
N LYS A 129 -54.74 8.25 26.29
CA LYS A 129 -53.32 8.19 26.66
C LYS A 129 -52.55 9.28 25.88
N PRO A 130 -51.58 9.97 26.52
CA PRO A 130 -50.74 10.92 25.82
C PRO A 130 -49.94 10.21 24.73
N ILE A 131 -50.01 10.71 23.50
CA ILE A 131 -49.18 10.23 22.40
C ILE A 131 -47.75 10.71 22.68
N HIS A 132 -46.91 9.82 23.22
CA HIS A 132 -45.48 10.04 23.28
C HIS A 132 -44.95 10.16 21.84
N ARG A 133 -44.76 11.40 21.38
CA ARG A 133 -44.09 11.67 20.11
C ARG A 133 -42.68 11.08 20.20
N ALA A 134 -42.38 10.10 19.36
CA ALA A 134 -41.01 9.66 19.16
C ALA A 134 -40.15 10.89 18.79
N PRO A 135 -38.92 11.03 19.32
CA PRO A 135 -38.07 12.16 19.01
C PRO A 135 -37.84 12.21 17.49
N TYR A 136 -37.90 13.42 16.92
CA TYR A 136 -37.67 13.63 15.50
C TYR A 136 -36.22 13.26 15.15
N VAL A 137 -36.05 12.07 14.57
CA VAL A 137 -34.77 11.64 14.01
C VAL A 137 -34.66 12.27 12.62
N ALA A 138 -33.80 13.27 12.48
CA ALA A 138 -33.51 13.87 11.19
C ALA A 138 -33.14 12.80 10.15
N ALA A 139 -33.72 12.89 8.96
CA ALA A 139 -33.49 11.91 7.91
C ALA A 139 -31.98 11.83 7.56
N LYS A 140 -31.41 10.62 7.61
CA LYS A 140 -30.00 10.39 7.28
C LYS A 140 -29.76 10.67 5.80
N GLY A 141 -29.04 11.75 5.51
CA GLY A 141 -28.62 12.10 4.15
C GLY A 141 -27.68 11.06 3.52
N PRO A 142 -27.42 11.15 2.21
CA PRO A 142 -26.45 10.29 1.53
C PRO A 142 -25.05 10.37 2.20
N GLY A 143 -24.60 11.56 2.60
CA GLY A 143 -23.38 11.74 3.37
C GLY A 143 -23.33 11.00 4.72
N ASP A 144 -24.44 10.95 5.46
CA ASP A 144 -24.53 10.16 6.70
C ASP A 144 -24.45 8.66 6.44
N LYS A 145 -25.08 8.18 5.34
CA LYS A 145 -25.01 6.76 4.94
C LYS A 145 -23.59 6.36 4.55
N LEU A 146 -22.87 7.20 3.81
CA LEU A 146 -21.46 6.96 3.49
C LEU A 146 -20.60 6.95 4.77
N TYR A 147 -20.77 7.97 5.62
CA TYR A 147 -20.05 8.05 6.91
C TYR A 147 -20.25 6.80 7.77
N GLU A 148 -21.48 6.27 7.87
CA GLU A 148 -21.77 5.08 8.69
C GLU A 148 -21.01 3.83 8.21
N VAL A 149 -20.82 3.66 6.91
CA VAL A 149 -20.01 2.55 6.35
C VAL A 149 -18.51 2.83 6.49
N PHE A 150 -18.08 4.09 6.37
CA PHE A 150 -16.66 4.48 6.46
C PHE A 150 -16.12 4.55 7.90
N ARG A 151 -16.96 4.84 8.90
CA ARG A 151 -16.58 5.19 10.28
C ARG A 151 -15.54 4.23 10.86
N ASP A 152 -15.72 2.94 10.65
CA ASP A 152 -14.90 1.90 11.27
C ASP A 152 -13.54 1.71 10.55
N ASN A 153 -13.39 2.29 9.35
CA ASN A 153 -12.14 2.37 8.57
C ASN A 153 -11.45 3.75 8.69
N LEU A 154 -12.14 4.80 9.14
CA LEU A 154 -11.51 6.09 9.45
C LEU A 154 -10.82 6.00 10.82
N ARG A 155 -9.49 5.78 10.81
CA ARG A 155 -8.66 5.52 12.00
C ARG A 155 -7.39 6.35 12.08
N TYR A 156 -6.87 6.84 10.97
CA TYR A 156 -5.52 7.39 10.88
C TYR A 156 -5.50 8.80 10.29
N GLU A 157 -4.57 9.63 10.77
CA GLU A 157 -4.34 11.01 10.33
C GLU A 157 -4.08 11.19 8.83
N TRP A 158 -3.37 10.25 8.18
CA TRP A 158 -3.09 10.29 6.74
C TRP A 158 -4.36 10.19 5.88
N GLN A 159 -5.48 9.75 6.45
CA GLN A 159 -6.77 9.72 5.76
C GLN A 159 -7.40 11.10 5.64
N ALA A 160 -6.95 12.12 6.39
CA ALA A 160 -7.53 13.46 6.37
C ALA A 160 -7.50 14.07 4.95
N GLN A 161 -6.36 14.03 4.27
CA GLN A 161 -6.22 14.51 2.88
C GLN A 161 -7.04 13.71 1.86
N LEU A 162 -7.49 12.50 2.20
CA LEU A 162 -8.24 11.59 1.31
C LEU A 162 -9.76 11.70 1.48
N ILE A 163 -10.24 12.43 2.50
CA ILE A 163 -11.67 12.67 2.74
C ILE A 163 -12.40 13.23 1.50
N PRO A 164 -11.83 14.18 0.72
CA PRO A 164 -12.41 14.61 -0.54
C PRO A 164 -12.65 13.46 -1.53
N SER A 165 -11.62 12.69 -1.90
CA SER A 165 -11.76 11.55 -2.81
C SER A 165 -12.71 10.48 -2.28
N TYR A 166 -12.73 10.22 -0.96
CA TYR A 166 -13.67 9.26 -0.37
C TYR A 166 -15.15 9.64 -0.59
N SER A 167 -15.48 10.93 -0.75
CA SER A 167 -16.86 11.38 -0.98
C SER A 167 -17.43 10.92 -2.33
N ALA A 168 -16.57 10.63 -3.31
CA ALA A 168 -16.96 10.09 -4.62
C ALA A 168 -17.28 8.58 -4.58
N LEU A 169 -16.94 7.87 -3.50
CA LEU A 169 -17.16 6.42 -3.39
C LEU A 169 -18.60 6.07 -3.03
N HIS A 170 -19.18 5.11 -3.75
CA HIS A 170 -20.49 4.58 -3.42
C HIS A 170 -20.47 3.73 -2.13
N PRO A 171 -21.46 3.83 -1.21
CA PRO A 171 -21.47 3.09 0.05
C PRO A 171 -21.43 1.55 -0.07
N SER A 172 -21.85 0.96 -1.19
CA SER A 172 -21.68 -0.50 -1.42
C SER A 172 -20.21 -0.87 -1.62
N THR A 173 -19.46 -0.10 -2.39
CA THR A 173 -18.01 -0.29 -2.64
C THR A 173 -17.23 -0.28 -1.33
N VAL A 174 -17.50 0.69 -0.45
CA VAL A 174 -16.85 0.79 0.87
C VAL A 174 -17.20 -0.42 1.75
N ARG A 175 -18.45 -0.91 1.69
CA ARG A 175 -18.90 -2.07 2.47
C ARG A 175 -18.23 -3.37 2.01
N VAL A 176 -18.08 -3.58 0.70
CA VAL A 176 -17.44 -4.77 0.13
C VAL A 176 -15.93 -4.76 0.36
N LEU A 177 -15.28 -3.60 0.26
CA LEU A 177 -13.84 -3.48 0.55
C LEU A 177 -13.53 -3.61 2.06
N GLY A 178 -14.37 -3.04 2.92
CA GLY A 178 -14.13 -3.01 4.36
C GLY A 178 -12.72 -2.51 4.68
N PRO A 179 -11.94 -3.20 5.52
CA PRO A 179 -10.56 -2.81 5.86
C PRO A 179 -9.59 -2.73 4.67
N ARG A 180 -9.89 -3.35 3.51
CA ARG A 180 -9.00 -3.30 2.32
C ARG A 180 -8.79 -1.87 1.81
N ILE A 181 -9.74 -0.97 2.06
CA ILE A 181 -9.63 0.45 1.67
C ILE A 181 -8.43 1.16 2.30
N LEU A 182 -7.92 0.66 3.43
CA LEU A 182 -6.72 1.16 4.11
C LEU A 182 -5.41 0.93 3.35
N LYS A 183 -5.44 0.11 2.30
CA LYS A 183 -4.32 -0.08 1.36
C LYS A 183 -4.22 1.06 0.35
N LEU A 184 -5.32 1.75 0.05
CA LEU A 184 -5.33 2.90 -0.85
C LEU A 184 -4.87 4.12 -0.06
N ARG A 185 -3.70 4.65 -0.41
CA ARG A 185 -3.02 5.74 0.33
C ARG A 185 -2.97 7.06 -0.44
N GLU A 186 -3.32 7.02 -1.72
CA GLU A 186 -3.26 8.16 -2.65
C GLU A 186 -4.67 8.52 -3.13
N SER A 187 -4.92 9.80 -3.40
CA SER A 187 -6.21 10.27 -3.94
C SER A 187 -6.50 9.61 -5.28
N ALA A 188 -5.54 9.62 -6.21
CA ALA A 188 -5.67 9.01 -7.54
C ALA A 188 -6.12 7.54 -7.50
N GLN A 189 -5.68 6.76 -6.50
CA GLN A 189 -6.11 5.38 -6.31
C GLN A 189 -7.60 5.27 -5.95
N ILE A 190 -8.10 6.20 -5.13
CA ILE A 190 -9.50 6.29 -4.74
C ILE A 190 -10.35 6.83 -5.89
N ASP A 191 -9.82 7.78 -6.66
CA ASP A 191 -10.51 8.39 -7.79
C ASP A 191 -10.71 7.35 -8.94
N ILE A 192 -9.70 6.51 -9.22
CA ILE A 192 -9.82 5.34 -10.11
C ILE A 192 -10.91 4.38 -9.60
N LEU A 193 -10.92 4.07 -8.30
CA LEU A 193 -11.94 3.21 -7.69
C LEU A 193 -13.34 3.81 -7.74
N ALA A 194 -13.48 5.14 -7.67
CA ALA A 194 -14.75 5.83 -7.80
C ALA A 194 -15.26 5.82 -9.25
N ALA A 195 -14.38 5.98 -10.23
CA ALA A 195 -14.71 6.00 -11.65
C ALA A 195 -15.03 4.59 -12.21
N GLU A 196 -14.22 3.58 -11.88
CA GLU A 196 -14.39 2.22 -12.39
C GLU A 196 -15.32 1.34 -11.52
N GLY A 197 -15.48 1.69 -10.24
CA GLY A 197 -16.19 0.86 -9.27
C GLY A 197 -15.41 -0.40 -8.87
N LEU A 198 -16.13 -1.39 -8.34
CA LEU A 198 -15.58 -2.74 -8.13
C LEU A 198 -15.97 -3.64 -9.30
N GLY A 199 -15.09 -4.57 -9.66
CA GLY A 199 -15.44 -5.66 -10.57
C GLY A 199 -16.56 -6.54 -9.98
N PRO A 200 -17.23 -7.37 -10.81
CA PRO A 200 -18.37 -8.20 -10.38
C PRO A 200 -18.05 -9.09 -9.18
N ASP A 201 -16.80 -9.55 -9.05
CA ASP A 201 -16.29 -10.37 -7.94
C ASP A 201 -16.01 -9.58 -6.63
N GLY A 202 -16.33 -8.28 -6.56
CA GLY A 202 -15.95 -7.41 -5.43
C GLY A 202 -14.43 -7.15 -5.34
N ARG A 203 -13.71 -7.37 -6.44
CA ARG A 203 -12.27 -7.11 -6.57
C ARG A 203 -12.00 -5.68 -7.03
N LEU A 204 -10.78 -5.21 -6.83
CA LEU A 204 -10.40 -3.85 -7.22
C LEU A 204 -10.20 -3.75 -8.75
N PRO A 205 -10.30 -2.54 -9.32
CA PRO A 205 -9.75 -2.18 -10.62
C PRO A 205 -8.34 -2.72 -10.85
N LEU A 206 -8.04 -3.12 -12.09
CA LEU A 206 -6.75 -3.72 -12.44
C LEU A 206 -5.57 -2.80 -12.11
N LEU A 207 -5.70 -1.49 -12.35
CA LEU A 207 -4.69 -0.48 -12.02
C LEU A 207 -4.36 -0.37 -10.52
N LEU A 208 -5.23 -0.90 -9.64
CA LEU A 208 -5.09 -0.86 -8.18
C LEU A 208 -4.70 -2.21 -7.58
N GLU A 209 -4.42 -3.21 -8.42
CA GLU A 209 -3.93 -4.53 -8.01
C GLU A 209 -2.52 -4.81 -8.58
N ASP A 210 -1.84 -5.78 -7.97
CA ASP A 210 -0.51 -6.21 -8.39
C ASP A 210 -0.56 -6.93 -9.75
N ALA A 211 0.59 -7.05 -10.42
CA ALA A 211 0.79 -7.84 -11.64
C ALA A 211 0.33 -9.30 -11.53
N ARG A 212 0.12 -9.82 -10.31
CA ARG A 212 -0.54 -11.11 -10.05
C ARG A 212 -1.90 -11.22 -10.73
N ARG A 213 -2.61 -10.12 -10.96
CA ARG A 213 -3.87 -10.09 -11.72
C ARG A 213 -3.74 -10.37 -13.20
N LEU A 214 -2.54 -10.22 -13.76
CA LEU A 214 -2.25 -10.64 -15.13
C LEU A 214 -2.15 -12.16 -15.25
N ARG A 215 -2.21 -12.94 -14.16
CA ARG A 215 -2.16 -14.41 -14.22
C ARG A 215 -3.54 -15.03 -14.31
N ALA A 216 -3.70 -15.94 -15.27
CA ALA A 216 -4.83 -16.85 -15.36
C ALA A 216 -4.69 -17.99 -14.33
N VAL A 217 -5.76 -18.81 -14.19
CA VAL A 217 -5.85 -19.89 -13.19
C VAL A 217 -4.85 -21.02 -13.44
N ASP A 218 -4.46 -21.24 -14.70
CA ASP A 218 -3.42 -22.18 -15.12
C ASP A 218 -1.98 -21.66 -14.89
N GLY A 219 -1.85 -20.43 -14.42
CA GLY A 219 -0.56 -19.76 -14.18
C GLY A 219 0.03 -19.04 -15.39
N SER A 220 -0.61 -19.12 -16.56
CA SER A 220 -0.27 -18.34 -17.77
C SER A 220 -0.64 -16.85 -17.61
N ILE A 221 -0.39 -16.03 -18.63
CA ILE A 221 -0.80 -14.61 -18.63
C ILE A 221 -2.18 -14.47 -19.30
N ASP A 222 -3.14 -13.89 -18.59
CA ASP A 222 -4.47 -13.56 -19.10
C ASP A 222 -4.37 -12.45 -20.15
N SER A 223 -4.69 -12.80 -21.40
CA SER A 223 -4.68 -11.89 -22.54
C SER A 223 -5.57 -10.66 -22.33
N ASN A 224 -6.74 -10.83 -21.70
CA ASN A 224 -7.69 -9.73 -21.52
C ASN A 224 -7.19 -8.76 -20.45
N ALA A 225 -6.68 -9.29 -19.33
CA ALA A 225 -6.08 -8.46 -18.29
C ALA A 225 -4.82 -7.73 -18.81
N LEU A 226 -3.98 -8.39 -19.63
CA LEU A 226 -2.81 -7.75 -20.22
C LEU A 226 -3.18 -6.63 -21.21
N MET A 227 -4.21 -6.84 -22.04
CA MET A 227 -4.75 -5.82 -22.94
C MET A 227 -5.32 -4.63 -22.15
N GLU A 228 -6.16 -4.90 -21.15
CA GLU A 228 -6.73 -3.87 -20.27
C GLU A 228 -5.63 -3.06 -19.58
N ALA A 229 -4.57 -3.72 -19.07
CA ALA A 229 -3.44 -3.04 -18.46
C ALA A 229 -2.62 -2.20 -19.45
N PHE A 230 -2.53 -2.58 -20.72
CA PHE A 230 -1.85 -1.78 -21.75
C PHE A 230 -2.60 -0.46 -22.00
N THR A 231 -3.90 -0.54 -22.28
CA THR A 231 -4.73 0.64 -22.54
C THR A 231 -4.84 1.54 -21.30
N LYS A 232 -5.17 0.97 -20.13
CA LYS A 232 -5.38 1.76 -18.89
C LYS A 232 -4.12 2.43 -18.36
N GLN A 233 -2.92 1.93 -18.67
CA GLN A 233 -1.65 2.60 -18.32
C GLN A 233 -1.17 3.61 -19.37
N GLY A 234 -1.87 3.76 -20.50
CA GLY A 234 -1.45 4.62 -21.60
C GLY A 234 -0.15 4.15 -22.27
N LEU A 235 0.05 2.82 -22.40
CA LEU A 235 1.28 2.26 -22.99
C LEU A 235 1.46 2.63 -24.47
N GLU A 236 0.40 3.03 -25.17
CA GLU A 236 0.40 3.53 -26.55
C GLU A 236 1.44 4.65 -26.76
N ALA A 237 1.58 5.57 -25.81
CA ALA A 237 2.57 6.66 -25.89
C ALA A 237 4.04 6.21 -25.73
N VAL A 238 4.25 4.96 -25.30
CA VAL A 238 5.55 4.34 -24.99
C VAL A 238 5.92 3.29 -26.04
N PHE A 239 4.91 2.72 -26.70
CA PHE A 239 5.02 1.74 -27.77
C PHE A 239 4.15 2.16 -28.98
N PRO A 240 4.42 3.33 -29.61
CA PRO A 240 3.68 3.78 -30.79
C PRO A 240 3.81 2.82 -31.98
N GLU A 241 4.79 1.90 -31.96
CA GLU A 241 4.92 0.79 -32.90
C GLU A 241 3.83 -0.29 -32.79
N LEU A 242 3.01 -0.29 -31.74
CA LEU A 242 1.93 -1.25 -31.51
C LEU A 242 0.56 -0.65 -31.84
N ASP A 243 0.18 -0.70 -33.12
CA ASP A 243 -1.23 -0.50 -33.53
C ASP A 243 -2.14 -1.59 -32.94
N GLU A 244 -3.47 -1.45 -33.08
CA GLU A 244 -4.42 -2.39 -32.48
C GLU A 244 -4.20 -3.86 -32.90
N VAL A 245 -3.77 -4.09 -34.15
CA VAL A 245 -3.56 -5.44 -34.69
C VAL A 245 -2.23 -6.02 -34.16
N ALA A 246 -1.17 -5.21 -34.18
CA ALA A 246 0.13 -5.54 -33.62
C ALA A 246 0.06 -5.76 -32.11
N LEU A 247 -0.74 -4.97 -31.39
CA LEU A 247 -1.00 -5.09 -29.96
C LEU A 247 -1.74 -6.40 -29.63
N ARG A 248 -2.84 -6.72 -30.33
CA ARG A 248 -3.53 -8.01 -30.18
C ARG A 248 -2.59 -9.20 -30.43
N LYS A 249 -1.71 -9.09 -31.43
CA LYS A 249 -0.67 -10.09 -31.71
C LYS A 249 0.36 -10.16 -30.57
N ALA A 250 0.86 -9.03 -30.07
CA ALA A 250 1.80 -8.94 -28.96
C ALA A 250 1.23 -9.61 -27.70
N VAL A 251 0.02 -9.21 -27.30
CA VAL A 251 -0.73 -9.80 -26.17
C VAL A 251 -0.86 -11.32 -26.33
N SER A 252 -1.25 -11.80 -27.51
CA SER A 252 -1.34 -13.25 -27.80
C SER A 252 0.00 -13.98 -27.67
N GLN A 253 1.14 -13.35 -28.00
CA GLN A 253 2.45 -13.99 -27.84
C GLN A 253 2.94 -13.94 -26.39
N ILE A 254 2.68 -12.85 -25.67
CA ILE A 254 3.02 -12.71 -24.26
C ILE A 254 2.18 -13.65 -23.38
N ALA A 255 0.92 -13.89 -23.74
CA ALA A 255 0.03 -14.83 -23.05
C ALA A 255 0.57 -16.27 -23.01
N VAL A 256 1.27 -16.69 -24.07
CA VAL A 256 1.85 -18.04 -24.23
C VAL A 256 3.32 -18.10 -23.74
N MET A 257 3.72 -17.16 -22.86
CA MET A 257 5.01 -17.21 -22.18
C MET A 257 5.07 -18.39 -21.19
N GLU A 258 6.24 -19.04 -21.09
CA GLU A 258 6.44 -20.19 -20.19
C GLU A 258 6.13 -19.80 -18.73
N THR A 259 5.35 -20.62 -18.02
CA THR A 259 4.88 -20.28 -16.66
C THR A 259 6.05 -20.11 -15.68
N LYS A 260 7.11 -20.92 -15.80
CA LYS A 260 8.35 -20.76 -15.02
C LYS A 260 9.05 -19.43 -15.28
N THR A 261 8.94 -18.89 -16.49
CA THR A 261 9.48 -17.56 -16.85
C THR A 261 8.66 -16.46 -16.18
N VAL A 262 7.32 -16.57 -16.16
CA VAL A 262 6.43 -15.69 -15.37
C VAL A 262 6.84 -15.71 -13.89
N ASP A 263 7.01 -16.91 -13.32
CA ASP A 263 7.36 -17.13 -11.91
C ASP A 263 8.77 -16.64 -11.53
N MET A 264 9.68 -16.44 -12.49
CA MET A 264 10.98 -15.81 -12.25
C MET A 264 10.95 -14.28 -12.42
N ILE A 265 10.25 -13.78 -13.44
CA ILE A 265 10.28 -12.34 -13.81
C ILE A 265 9.35 -11.51 -12.92
N PHE A 266 8.14 -11.99 -12.62
CA PHE A 266 7.17 -11.21 -11.85
C PHE A 266 7.66 -10.87 -10.42
N PRO A 267 8.26 -11.80 -9.64
CA PRO A 267 8.85 -11.47 -8.34
C PRO A 267 10.07 -10.54 -8.44
N ALA A 268 10.89 -10.70 -9.48
CA ALA A 268 12.05 -9.83 -9.74
C ALA A 268 11.64 -8.36 -10.01
N LEU A 269 10.41 -8.15 -10.49
CA LEU A 269 9.75 -6.85 -10.66
C LEU A 269 8.78 -6.51 -9.52
N GLU A 270 8.91 -7.16 -8.35
CA GLU A 270 8.10 -6.95 -7.13
C GLU A 270 6.58 -7.15 -7.31
N PHE A 271 6.16 -7.83 -8.39
CA PHE A 271 4.78 -7.85 -8.88
C PHE A 271 4.18 -6.45 -9.14
N ALA A 272 5.00 -5.41 -9.32
CA ALA A 272 4.51 -4.09 -9.66
C ALA A 272 3.93 -4.08 -11.09
N LEU A 273 2.63 -3.80 -11.24
CA LEU A 273 1.90 -3.94 -12.50
C LEU A 273 2.58 -3.18 -13.66
N LYS A 274 3.02 -1.94 -13.40
CA LYS A 274 3.61 -1.02 -14.38
C LYS A 274 5.02 -1.47 -14.87
N PRO A 275 5.99 -1.80 -14.00
CA PRO A 275 7.22 -2.49 -14.41
C PRO A 275 7.00 -3.79 -15.18
N VAL A 276 6.05 -4.63 -14.76
CA VAL A 276 5.79 -5.91 -15.42
C VAL A 276 5.24 -5.70 -16.84
N THR A 277 4.22 -4.85 -17.03
CA THR A 277 3.67 -4.60 -18.37
C THR A 277 4.71 -3.96 -19.29
N VAL A 278 5.41 -2.92 -18.84
CA VAL A 278 6.46 -2.26 -19.65
C VAL A 278 7.56 -3.23 -20.04
N PHE A 279 8.01 -4.09 -19.11
CA PHE A 279 8.99 -5.13 -19.41
C PHE A 279 8.48 -6.09 -20.50
N LEU A 280 7.27 -6.62 -20.37
CA LEU A 280 6.71 -7.61 -21.31
C LEU A 280 6.55 -7.03 -22.73
N PHE A 281 6.06 -5.80 -22.85
CA PHE A 281 5.92 -5.14 -24.15
C PHE A 281 7.27 -4.71 -24.73
N ALA A 282 8.23 -4.23 -23.92
CA ALA A 282 9.58 -3.94 -24.38
C ALA A 282 10.34 -5.19 -24.85
N ALA A 283 10.14 -6.32 -24.17
CA ALA A 283 10.65 -7.62 -24.58
C ALA A 283 10.09 -8.01 -25.96
N TYR A 284 8.77 -7.92 -26.14
CA TYR A 284 8.14 -8.28 -27.41
C TYR A 284 8.52 -7.34 -28.57
N THR A 285 8.53 -6.01 -28.37
CA THR A 285 8.82 -5.08 -29.47
C THR A 285 10.29 -5.08 -29.88
N LYS A 286 11.24 -5.41 -29.00
CA LYS A 286 12.66 -5.51 -29.37
C LYS A 286 13.06 -6.87 -29.96
N LEU A 287 12.52 -7.97 -29.44
CA LEU A 287 12.87 -9.34 -29.90
C LEU A 287 12.04 -9.83 -31.10
N GLU A 288 10.95 -9.13 -31.41
CA GLU A 288 9.88 -9.57 -32.29
C GLU A 288 9.28 -10.95 -31.92
N MET A 289 8.36 -11.46 -32.74
CA MET A 289 7.67 -12.73 -32.49
C MET A 289 8.61 -13.94 -32.40
N LYS A 290 9.70 -13.98 -33.19
CA LYS A 290 10.63 -15.12 -33.21
C LYS A 290 11.55 -15.10 -31.99
N GLY A 291 12.27 -13.99 -31.77
CA GLY A 291 13.17 -13.83 -30.64
C GLY A 291 12.43 -13.92 -29.30
N PHE A 292 11.21 -13.37 -29.20
CA PHE A 292 10.42 -13.45 -27.95
C PHE A 292 10.05 -14.91 -27.61
N ARG A 293 9.61 -15.71 -28.59
CA ARG A 293 9.33 -17.14 -28.38
C ARG A 293 10.58 -17.93 -27.98
N GLN A 294 11.74 -17.57 -28.53
CA GLN A 294 13.03 -18.20 -28.24
C GLN A 294 13.55 -17.85 -26.84
N ALA A 295 13.37 -16.59 -26.44
CA ALA A 295 13.77 -16.03 -25.15
C ALA A 295 12.86 -16.46 -23.99
N PHE A 296 11.55 -16.58 -24.22
CA PHE A 296 10.55 -16.67 -23.13
C PHE A 296 9.45 -17.73 -23.35
N GLY A 297 9.37 -18.37 -24.52
CA GLY A 297 8.38 -19.42 -24.80
C GLY A 297 8.69 -20.79 -24.16
N PRO A 298 7.91 -21.84 -24.45
CA PRO A 298 7.98 -23.16 -23.78
C PRO A 298 9.33 -23.91 -23.88
N HIS A 299 10.21 -23.48 -24.78
CA HIS A 299 11.54 -24.07 -24.99
C HIS A 299 12.68 -23.07 -24.70
N CYS A 300 12.38 -22.01 -23.94
CA CYS A 300 13.38 -21.02 -23.56
C CYS A 300 14.49 -21.60 -22.67
N ALA A 301 15.66 -20.96 -22.75
CA ALA A 301 16.79 -21.28 -21.88
C ALA A 301 16.55 -20.73 -20.46
N LEU A 302 15.87 -21.51 -19.61
CA LEU A 302 15.49 -21.10 -18.25
C LEU A 302 16.65 -20.55 -17.39
N TRP A 303 17.89 -20.99 -17.62
CA TRP A 303 19.07 -20.45 -16.92
C TRP A 303 19.35 -18.98 -17.29
N ALA A 304 19.07 -18.58 -18.54
CA ALA A 304 19.21 -17.21 -19.00
C ALA A 304 18.10 -16.32 -18.43
N VAL A 305 16.86 -16.84 -18.36
CA VAL A 305 15.75 -16.20 -17.66
C VAL A 305 16.05 -16.04 -16.16
N GLN A 306 16.65 -17.04 -15.52
CA GLN A 306 17.08 -16.95 -14.11
C GLN A 306 18.19 -15.91 -13.90
N LYS A 307 19.16 -15.82 -14.83
CA LYS A 307 20.19 -14.78 -14.85
C LYS A 307 19.55 -13.39 -15.00
N LEU A 308 18.56 -13.25 -15.89
CA LEU A 308 17.80 -12.03 -16.09
C LEU A 308 17.03 -11.63 -14.84
N GLY A 309 16.28 -12.54 -14.21
CA GLY A 309 15.54 -12.28 -12.97
C GLY A 309 16.44 -11.72 -11.87
N LYS A 310 17.58 -12.37 -11.61
CA LYS A 310 18.60 -11.86 -10.66
C LYS A 310 19.13 -10.48 -11.05
N HIS A 311 19.30 -10.20 -12.34
CA HIS A 311 19.76 -8.89 -12.77
C HIS A 311 18.69 -7.80 -12.62
N LEU A 312 17.42 -8.11 -12.91
CA LEU A 312 16.28 -7.21 -12.68
C LEU A 312 16.14 -6.81 -11.19
N GLU A 313 16.46 -7.72 -10.27
CA GLU A 313 16.54 -7.41 -8.83
C GLU A 313 17.65 -6.39 -8.51
N THR A 314 18.81 -6.46 -9.19
CA THR A 314 19.94 -5.53 -8.99
C THR A 314 19.74 -4.14 -9.60
N GLN A 315 18.78 -3.96 -10.52
CA GLN A 315 18.52 -2.68 -11.21
C GLN A 315 17.55 -1.76 -10.46
N ARG A 316 17.26 -2.04 -9.18
CA ARG A 316 16.36 -1.22 -8.35
C ARG A 316 17.09 0.01 -7.78
N PRO A 317 16.43 1.18 -7.68
CA PRO A 317 15.03 1.46 -7.96
C PRO A 317 14.74 1.68 -9.46
N TRP A 318 13.59 1.18 -9.91
CA TRP A 318 13.14 1.35 -11.30
C TRP A 318 12.82 2.82 -11.64
N PRO A 319 13.11 3.28 -12.88
CA PRO A 319 12.74 4.63 -13.33
C PRO A 319 11.25 4.90 -13.20
N ARG A 320 10.87 6.10 -12.73
CA ARG A 320 9.46 6.49 -12.54
C ARG A 320 8.73 6.77 -13.86
N SER A 321 9.47 7.20 -14.89
CA SER A 321 8.94 7.50 -16.23
C SER A 321 8.89 6.24 -17.10
N MET A 322 7.86 6.14 -17.94
CA MET A 322 7.65 4.96 -18.79
C MET A 322 8.74 4.76 -19.84
N PRO A 323 9.23 5.80 -20.56
CA PRO A 323 10.35 5.62 -21.50
C PRO A 323 11.64 5.20 -20.80
N GLY A 324 11.91 5.73 -19.59
CA GLY A 324 13.05 5.30 -18.79
C GLY A 324 12.93 3.85 -18.34
N MET A 325 11.73 3.41 -17.99
CA MET A 325 11.43 2.02 -17.64
C MET A 325 11.59 1.08 -18.85
N LYS A 326 11.12 1.46 -20.06
CA LYS A 326 11.37 0.74 -21.33
C LYS A 326 12.87 0.58 -21.57
N ALA A 327 13.65 1.67 -21.46
CA ALA A 327 15.10 1.64 -21.62
C ALA A 327 15.81 0.75 -20.59
N ALA A 328 15.43 0.83 -19.31
CA ALA A 328 15.98 -0.03 -18.25
C ALA A 328 15.65 -1.51 -18.46
N SER A 329 14.42 -1.84 -18.89
CA SER A 329 14.04 -3.22 -19.23
C SER A 329 14.88 -3.76 -20.39
N LEU A 330 15.10 -2.98 -21.45
CA LEU A 330 15.93 -3.36 -22.59
C LEU A 330 17.39 -3.59 -22.19
N ALA A 331 17.98 -2.68 -21.38
CA ALA A 331 19.33 -2.82 -20.87
C ALA A 331 19.48 -4.06 -19.97
N ALA A 332 18.50 -4.35 -19.12
CA ALA A 332 18.51 -5.54 -18.28
C ALA A 332 18.42 -6.84 -19.09
N MET A 333 17.58 -6.87 -20.15
CA MET A 333 17.49 -8.02 -21.05
C MET A 333 18.81 -8.28 -21.77
N ALA A 334 19.47 -7.25 -22.30
CA ALA A 334 20.77 -7.36 -22.99
C ALA A 334 21.87 -8.03 -22.15
N HIS A 335 21.77 -8.01 -20.81
CA HIS A 335 22.71 -8.68 -19.92
C HIS A 335 22.62 -10.22 -19.99
N ALA A 336 21.46 -10.78 -20.35
CA ALA A 336 21.17 -12.21 -20.27
C ALA A 336 20.69 -12.83 -21.59
N ILE A 337 20.15 -12.01 -22.49
CA ILE A 337 19.53 -12.41 -23.76
C ILE A 337 20.07 -11.50 -24.85
N ASP A 338 20.58 -12.09 -25.93
CA ASP A 338 20.93 -11.38 -27.14
C ASP A 338 19.65 -10.82 -27.77
N LEU A 339 19.59 -9.50 -27.91
CA LEU A 339 18.38 -8.78 -28.30
C LEU A 339 18.06 -8.88 -29.79
N ASP A 340 18.96 -9.42 -30.61
CA ASP A 340 18.71 -9.59 -32.06
C ASP A 340 18.32 -11.04 -32.43
N SER A 341 18.73 -12.03 -31.62
CA SER A 341 18.39 -13.45 -31.84
C SER A 341 17.41 -14.05 -30.82
N GLY A 342 17.22 -13.42 -29.66
CA GLY A 342 16.48 -14.02 -28.53
C GLY A 342 17.17 -15.22 -27.88
N MET A 343 18.41 -15.54 -28.29
CA MET A 343 19.23 -16.56 -27.62
C MET A 343 19.80 -16.02 -26.32
N PRO A 344 20.26 -16.88 -25.39
CA PRO A 344 21.05 -16.44 -24.26
C PRO A 344 22.25 -15.63 -24.72
N ALA A 345 22.46 -14.45 -24.12
CA ALA A 345 23.65 -13.67 -24.38
C ALA A 345 24.86 -14.54 -24.02
N SER A 346 25.66 -14.89 -25.04
CA SER A 346 26.90 -15.66 -24.89
C SER A 346 27.67 -15.11 -23.71
N ALA A 347 27.88 -15.94 -22.68
CA ALA A 347 28.68 -15.55 -21.54
C ALA A 347 29.99 -14.98 -22.10
N THR A 348 30.31 -13.73 -21.78
CA THR A 348 31.53 -13.07 -22.25
C THR A 348 32.67 -14.00 -21.93
N VAL A 349 33.21 -14.65 -22.97
CA VAL A 349 34.22 -15.70 -22.83
C VAL A 349 35.35 -15.02 -22.10
N ARG A 350 35.52 -15.36 -20.81
CA ARG A 350 36.52 -14.75 -19.96
C ARG A 350 37.83 -14.90 -20.73
N PRO A 351 38.45 -13.80 -21.20
CA PRO A 351 39.56 -13.92 -22.14
C PRO A 351 40.59 -14.83 -21.47
N PRO A 352 41.09 -15.85 -22.21
CA PRO A 352 42.00 -16.81 -21.61
C PRO A 352 43.13 -16.03 -20.94
N PRO A 353 43.53 -16.41 -19.70
CA PRO A 353 44.53 -15.65 -18.96
C PRO A 353 45.74 -15.48 -19.88
N LYS A 354 46.09 -14.22 -20.19
CA LYS A 354 47.17 -13.91 -21.14
C LYS A 354 48.39 -14.72 -20.72
N SER A 355 48.79 -15.67 -21.56
CA SER A 355 49.99 -16.45 -21.31
C SER A 355 51.13 -15.47 -21.16
N VAL A 356 51.78 -15.49 -19.98
CA VAL A 356 52.91 -14.62 -19.72
C VAL A 356 54.10 -15.17 -20.50
N THR A 357 54.19 -14.79 -21.77
CA THR A 357 55.35 -15.03 -22.63
C THR A 357 56.51 -14.17 -22.10
N GLY A 358 57.21 -14.71 -21.11
CA GLY A 358 58.17 -13.95 -20.32
C GLY A 358 58.92 -14.78 -19.27
N VAL A 359 59.24 -16.04 -19.57
CA VAL A 359 60.24 -16.82 -18.81
C VAL A 359 61.32 -17.26 -19.81
N PRO A 360 62.56 -16.75 -19.71
CA PRO A 360 63.64 -17.19 -20.58
C PRO A 360 64.09 -18.61 -20.22
N SER A 361 64.24 -19.47 -21.23
CA SER A 361 64.89 -20.77 -21.08
C SER A 361 66.34 -20.60 -20.63
N ASN A 362 66.65 -20.97 -19.38
CA ASN A 362 67.98 -21.46 -18.97
C ASN A 362 67.96 -22.00 -17.53
N ALA A 363 67.75 -23.31 -17.40
CA ALA A 363 68.19 -24.08 -16.23
C ALA A 363 68.41 -25.54 -16.69
N ALA A 364 69.66 -26.01 -16.63
CA ALA A 364 69.99 -27.38 -16.97
C ALA A 364 69.43 -28.36 -15.92
N VAL A 365 68.94 -29.51 -16.39
CA VAL A 365 68.44 -30.59 -15.53
C VAL A 365 69.56 -31.60 -15.28
N PRO A 366 70.03 -31.79 -14.03
CA PRO A 366 70.75 -33.00 -13.66
C PRO A 366 69.76 -34.11 -13.31
N SER A 367 69.91 -35.26 -13.96
CA SER A 367 69.15 -36.47 -13.66
C SER A 367 69.62 -37.10 -12.34
N MET A 368 68.71 -37.33 -11.40
CA MET A 368 68.93 -38.14 -10.20
C MET A 368 67.69 -38.97 -9.90
N ALA A 369 67.91 -40.21 -9.44
CA ALA A 369 66.90 -41.27 -9.39
C ALA A 369 66.25 -41.43 -8.00
N SER A 370 65.10 -42.12 -8.00
CA SER A 370 64.61 -42.99 -6.94
C SER A 370 64.58 -42.50 -5.48
N ALA A 371 63.40 -42.06 -5.02
CA ALA A 371 63.00 -42.15 -3.62
C ALA A 371 61.48 -42.49 -3.51
N PRO A 372 61.05 -43.36 -2.58
CA PRO A 372 59.65 -43.75 -2.40
C PRO A 372 58.83 -42.68 -1.66
N PRO A 373 57.48 -42.70 -1.76
CA PRO A 373 56.62 -41.67 -1.17
C PRO A 373 56.51 -41.78 0.37
N PRO A 374 56.43 -40.64 1.10
CA PRO A 374 56.16 -40.64 2.53
C PRO A 374 54.68 -40.93 2.85
N LEU A 375 54.45 -41.58 3.98
CA LEU A 375 53.14 -41.93 4.52
C LEU A 375 52.35 -40.69 5.01
N PRO A 376 51.00 -40.75 5.03
CA PRO A 376 50.17 -39.66 5.57
C PRO A 376 50.28 -39.57 7.11
N PRO A 377 50.26 -38.36 7.70
CA PRO A 377 50.29 -38.19 9.14
C PRO A 377 48.94 -38.57 9.78
N SER A 378 49.00 -39.49 10.74
CA SER A 378 47.83 -39.94 11.50
C SER A 378 47.31 -38.88 12.47
N LEU A 379 45.99 -38.87 12.63
CA LEU A 379 45.27 -38.16 13.69
C LEU A 379 45.83 -38.49 15.08
N LYS A 380 45.97 -37.47 15.95
CA LYS A 380 45.94 -37.66 17.41
C LYS A 380 45.09 -36.57 18.10
N PRO A 381 44.37 -36.88 19.19
CA PRO A 381 43.39 -35.99 19.79
C PRO A 381 43.83 -35.33 21.11
N SER A 382 42.96 -34.46 21.62
CA SER A 382 42.71 -34.12 23.04
C SER A 382 43.63 -33.15 23.80
N GLY A 383 42.98 -32.32 24.65
CA GLY A 383 43.57 -31.47 25.70
C GLY A 383 43.20 -29.97 25.55
N THR A 384 42.12 -29.43 26.13
CA THR A 384 41.95 -28.95 27.54
C THR A 384 43.09 -28.04 28.03
N ALA A 385 42.90 -26.87 28.65
CA ALA A 385 41.74 -26.06 29.08
C ALA A 385 42.20 -24.56 29.12
N ALA A 386 41.57 -23.53 29.72
CA ALA A 386 40.44 -23.35 30.64
C ALA A 386 39.98 -21.87 30.65
N ASN A 387 38.77 -21.58 31.19
CA ASN A 387 38.33 -20.30 31.81
C ASN A 387 38.34 -19.01 30.93
N ASN A 388 37.55 -17.95 31.12
CA ASN A 388 36.35 -17.60 31.90
C ASN A 388 35.76 -16.33 31.19
N SER A 389 34.53 -15.85 31.36
CA SER A 389 33.29 -16.18 32.08
C SER A 389 32.16 -15.38 31.37
N GLY A 390 30.84 -15.47 31.57
CA GLY A 390 29.97 -15.96 32.64
C GLY A 390 28.89 -14.89 32.90
N LEU A 391 27.61 -15.18 32.62
CA LEU A 391 26.46 -14.40 33.11
C LEU A 391 25.16 -15.20 32.94
N GLU A 392 24.67 -15.76 34.05
CA GLU A 392 23.36 -16.39 34.16
C GLU A 392 22.21 -15.38 34.35
N ARG A 393 20.98 -15.90 34.19
CA ARG A 393 19.66 -15.44 34.71
C ARG A 393 18.73 -14.80 33.67
N ALA A 394 17.43 -15.13 33.65
CA ALA A 394 16.73 -16.21 34.35
C ALA A 394 15.44 -16.64 33.63
N SER A 395 15.06 -17.89 33.89
CA SER A 395 13.77 -18.49 33.53
C SER A 395 12.56 -17.66 33.99
N ARG A 396 11.49 -17.63 33.17
CA ARG A 396 10.11 -17.72 33.69
C ARG A 396 9.16 -18.41 32.70
N ARG A 397 8.78 -19.61 33.11
CA ARG A 397 7.83 -20.56 32.48
C ARG A 397 6.39 -20.06 32.64
N ALA A 398 5.66 -19.86 31.54
CA ALA A 398 4.22 -19.57 31.57
C ALA A 398 3.39 -20.87 31.63
N LYS A 399 2.41 -20.94 32.53
CA LYS A 399 1.35 -21.96 32.53
C LYS A 399 0.17 -21.48 31.68
N PRO A 400 -0.55 -22.36 30.96
CA PRO A 400 -1.85 -22.03 30.39
C PRO A 400 -2.92 -21.94 31.49
N LEU A 401 -3.83 -20.98 31.39
CA LEU A 401 -5.05 -20.93 32.19
C LEU A 401 -6.22 -21.55 31.39
N SER A 402 -7.02 -22.37 32.08
CA SER A 402 -8.11 -23.15 31.50
C SER A 402 -9.35 -22.31 31.21
N SER A 403 -10.03 -22.62 30.11
CA SER A 403 -11.42 -22.24 29.86
C SER A 403 -12.40 -23.04 30.74
N ALA A 404 -13.21 -22.35 31.54
CA ALA A 404 -14.52 -22.81 32.03
C ALA A 404 -15.28 -21.63 32.66
N GLY A 405 -16.58 -21.47 32.36
CA GLY A 405 -17.40 -20.42 32.97
C GLY A 405 -18.57 -19.96 32.12
N ALA A 406 -19.58 -20.83 31.95
CA ALA A 406 -20.87 -20.44 31.39
C ALA A 406 -21.87 -20.15 32.52
N ARG A 407 -22.52 -18.98 32.46
CA ARG A 407 -23.97 -18.77 32.70
C ARG A 407 -24.34 -17.32 32.44
#